data_AF-A0A0W8D572-F1
#
_entry.id   AF-A0A0W8D572-F1
#
_cell.length_a   1.000
_cell.length_b   1.000
_cell.length_c   1.000
_cell.angle_alpha   90.00
_cell.angle_beta   90.00
_cell.angle_gamma   90.00
#
_symmetry.space_group_name_H-M   'P 1'
#
loop_
_entity.id
_entity.type
_entity.pdbx_description
1 polymer ?
#
loop_
_entity_poly.entity_id
_entity_poly.type
_entity_poly.pdbx_seq_one_letter_code
_entity_poly.pdbx_strand_id
1 'polypeptide(L)'
;MEELVSKVSGRLSTQFNEFLDRSPVATEERELLYKYDDETLIAMEVRHLVSDLNCSDDKFAASPLFDGTLIPVQGPMGLEKPMSNDRVFFMLNGRNEGMYMSWNGDFNCIGKAAELAAAWLGADRDVMENGVRLYNQMGFAIRNAEDLAEAKNIVHILLDFQLWQWPGIEKGHQYVLEDGVVLTTVAMSPKVFDVQYFLTQNESEKIMELGMSGLSRSKVDGSNSSKVTSKSRTSHTAFLEDSLFTRDFRVRAARVARLPSPTFAERLQLLQYNAGEFYRQHFDTFHSRDFLPKDANAFYYEDYVEWAKWAADKIRSLDQSKLPEEFRTGGVLFPNSEDQQTFPNALLEVFYQKMVATNMFKALFDEEYERWIRINLDKDAVDLVKDLMDEKRRPSYLPRIVQAWRRNWIVESCDTRSRSHRLMANLTTTTGCVGLKSA
;
A
#
# COMPACT_ATOMS: atom_id res chain seq x y z
N MET A 1 -4.64 -27.71 14.01
CA MET A 1 -4.76 -27.21 12.63
C MET A 1 -5.93 -27.90 11.93
N GLU A 2 -5.94 -29.23 11.83
CA GLU A 2 -7.09 -30.02 11.33
C GLU A 2 -8.42 -29.75 12.06
N GLU A 3 -8.38 -29.56 13.38
CA GLU A 3 -9.60 -29.28 14.18
C GLU A 3 -10.13 -27.84 13.99
N LEU A 4 -9.25 -26.89 13.64
CA LEU A 4 -9.62 -25.50 13.36
C LEU A 4 -10.22 -25.39 11.95
N VAL A 5 -9.62 -26.11 10.99
CA VAL A 5 -10.15 -26.31 9.63
C VAL A 5 -11.52 -26.97 9.68
N SER A 6 -11.72 -27.98 10.54
CA SER A 6 -13.01 -28.66 10.72
C SER A 6 -14.12 -27.76 11.28
N LYS A 7 -13.82 -26.93 12.29
CA LYS A 7 -14.81 -26.04 12.93
C LYS A 7 -15.20 -24.83 12.06
N VAL A 8 -14.27 -24.29 11.27
CA VAL A 8 -14.54 -23.24 10.28
C VAL A 8 -15.30 -23.82 9.07
N SER A 9 -14.94 -25.03 8.63
CA SER A 9 -15.62 -25.76 7.56
C SER A 9 -17.08 -26.10 7.90
N GLY A 10 -17.40 -26.49 9.15
CA GLY A 10 -18.74 -26.91 9.55
C GLY A 10 -19.81 -25.81 9.61
N ARG A 11 -19.42 -24.54 9.86
CA ARG A 11 -20.35 -23.40 9.88
C ARG A 11 -20.45 -22.66 8.54
N LEU A 12 -19.36 -22.63 7.76
CA LEU A 12 -19.40 -22.14 6.38
C LEU A 12 -20.15 -23.12 5.47
N SER A 13 -20.08 -24.44 5.73
CA SER A 13 -20.81 -25.44 4.93
C SER A 13 -22.33 -25.24 4.90
N THR A 14 -22.97 -24.68 5.93
CA THR A 14 -24.43 -24.51 5.94
C THR A 14 -24.91 -23.28 5.17
N GLN A 15 -24.20 -22.15 5.25
CA GLN A 15 -24.49 -20.97 4.41
C GLN A 15 -23.96 -21.15 2.97
N PHE A 16 -22.89 -21.92 2.81
CA PHE A 16 -22.29 -22.19 1.51
C PHE A 16 -22.97 -23.35 0.79
N ASN A 17 -23.65 -24.30 1.46
CA ASN A 17 -24.49 -25.29 0.75
C ASN A 17 -25.68 -24.63 0.06
N GLU A 18 -26.22 -23.52 0.55
CA GLU A 18 -27.22 -22.74 -0.20
C GLU A 18 -26.62 -22.01 -1.43
N PHE A 19 -25.30 -21.82 -1.48
CA PHE A 19 -24.57 -21.20 -2.60
C PHE A 19 -23.88 -22.23 -3.53
N LEU A 20 -23.53 -23.41 -3.00
CA LEU A 20 -22.87 -24.56 -3.64
C LEU A 20 -23.82 -25.68 -4.06
N ASP A 21 -25.12 -25.61 -3.72
CA ASP A 21 -26.14 -26.37 -4.48
C ASP A 21 -26.25 -25.88 -5.93
N ARG A 22 -25.38 -24.92 -6.32
CA ARG A 22 -24.97 -24.62 -7.70
C ARG A 22 -23.61 -25.22 -8.09
N SER A 23 -23.21 -26.34 -7.51
CA SER A 23 -22.26 -27.26 -8.15
C SER A 23 -23.07 -28.13 -9.09
N PRO A 24 -22.97 -27.95 -10.42
CA PRO A 24 -23.68 -28.82 -11.30
C PRO A 24 -22.84 -30.09 -11.46
N VAL A 25 -23.23 -31.14 -10.72
CA VAL A 25 -23.22 -32.49 -11.31
C VAL A 25 -24.38 -32.50 -12.31
N ALA A 26 -24.23 -31.73 -13.38
CA ALA A 26 -25.10 -31.64 -14.53
C ALA A 26 -24.32 -30.86 -15.61
N THR A 27 -24.02 -31.53 -16.70
CA THR A 27 -23.61 -30.89 -17.95
C THR A 27 -24.75 -30.01 -18.47
N GLU A 28 -24.93 -28.82 -17.89
CA GLU A 28 -25.55 -27.70 -18.59
C GLU A 28 -24.43 -26.98 -19.32
N GLU A 29 -24.45 -27.02 -20.66
CA GLU A 29 -23.62 -26.15 -21.48
C GLU A 29 -23.96 -24.70 -21.11
N ARG A 30 -23.18 -24.10 -20.22
CA ARG A 30 -23.27 -22.66 -19.98
C ARG A 30 -22.95 -21.96 -21.29
N GLU A 31 -23.86 -21.12 -21.76
CA GLU A 31 -23.62 -20.28 -22.92
C GLU A 31 -22.53 -19.26 -22.58
N LEU A 32 -21.59 -19.04 -23.51
CA LEU A 32 -20.63 -17.96 -23.38
C LEU A 32 -21.34 -16.63 -23.64
N LEU A 33 -21.83 -16.00 -22.58
CA LEU A 33 -22.45 -14.68 -22.66
C LEU A 33 -21.48 -13.65 -23.23
N TYR A 34 -22.00 -12.61 -23.87
CA TYR A 34 -21.20 -11.44 -24.20
C TYR A 34 -20.61 -10.84 -22.91
N LYS A 35 -19.35 -10.39 -22.95
CA LYS A 35 -18.57 -10.07 -21.75
C LYS A 35 -19.20 -9.02 -20.83
N TYR A 36 -20.09 -8.16 -21.34
CA TYR A 36 -20.77 -7.13 -20.56
C TYR A 36 -22.12 -7.60 -19.98
N ASP A 37 -22.59 -8.77 -20.40
CA ASP A 37 -23.81 -9.41 -19.89
C ASP A 37 -23.48 -10.49 -18.84
N ASP A 38 -22.20 -10.83 -18.69
CA ASP A 38 -21.69 -11.76 -17.68
C ASP A 38 -21.55 -11.03 -16.33
N GLU A 39 -22.61 -11.11 -15.52
CA GLU A 39 -22.68 -10.46 -14.20
C GLU A 39 -21.52 -10.84 -13.28
N THR A 40 -20.97 -12.06 -13.43
CA THR A 40 -19.83 -12.50 -12.60
C THR A 40 -18.56 -11.77 -13.03
N LEU A 41 -18.37 -11.60 -14.34
CA LEU A 41 -17.20 -10.92 -14.89
C LEU A 41 -17.23 -9.42 -14.61
N ILE A 42 -18.38 -8.77 -14.81
CA ILE A 42 -18.53 -7.31 -14.63
C ILE A 42 -18.84 -6.88 -13.20
N ALA A 43 -19.04 -7.84 -12.28
CA ALA A 43 -19.24 -7.55 -10.87
C ALA A 43 -18.19 -6.55 -10.38
N MET A 44 -18.66 -5.52 -9.68
CA MET A 44 -17.83 -4.49 -9.09
C MET A 44 -18.20 -4.36 -7.62
N GLU A 45 -17.19 -4.43 -6.75
CA GLU A 45 -17.38 -4.21 -5.33
C GLU A 45 -17.88 -2.79 -5.07
N VAL A 46 -18.97 -2.69 -4.31
CA VAL A 46 -19.51 -1.40 -3.91
C VAL A 46 -18.60 -0.74 -2.89
N ARG A 47 -18.31 0.53 -3.12
CA ARG A 47 -17.53 1.35 -2.19
C ARG A 47 -18.33 1.61 -0.91
N HIS A 48 -17.76 1.27 0.25
CA HIS A 48 -18.34 1.58 1.56
C HIS A 48 -17.47 2.59 2.31
N LEU A 49 -17.95 3.82 2.42
CA LEU A 49 -17.29 4.90 3.14
C LEU A 49 -17.74 4.91 4.60
N VAL A 50 -16.79 4.80 5.51
CA VAL A 50 -17.08 5.02 6.94
C VAL A 50 -17.16 6.51 7.29
N SER A 51 -16.64 7.37 6.40
CA SER A 51 -16.79 8.83 6.49
C SER A 51 -18.22 9.30 6.30
N ASP A 52 -19.08 8.51 5.64
CA ASP A 52 -20.49 8.85 5.41
C ASP A 52 -21.37 8.50 6.64
N LEU A 53 -20.81 7.84 7.65
CA LEU A 53 -21.53 7.43 8.85
C LEU A 53 -21.75 8.62 9.78
N ASN A 54 -23.00 8.82 10.18
CA ASN A 54 -23.37 9.84 11.16
C ASN A 54 -23.23 9.29 12.58
N CYS A 55 -22.14 9.64 13.25
CA CYS A 55 -21.92 9.30 14.65
C CYS A 55 -23.03 9.88 15.53
N SER A 56 -23.73 9.00 16.25
CA SER A 56 -24.87 9.38 17.11
C SER A 56 -24.44 10.10 18.40
N ASP A 57 -23.16 9.99 18.76
CA ASP A 57 -22.56 10.61 19.94
C ASP A 57 -21.72 11.83 19.56
N ASP A 58 -22.32 13.02 19.73
CA ASP A 58 -21.66 14.31 19.47
C ASP A 58 -20.51 14.60 20.44
N LYS A 59 -20.51 13.97 21.63
CA LYS A 59 -19.46 14.14 22.64
C LYS A 59 -18.28 13.20 22.43
N PHE A 60 -18.46 12.14 21.64
CA PHE A 60 -17.39 11.23 21.32
C PHE A 60 -16.33 11.91 20.47
N ALA A 61 -15.12 11.95 21.02
CA ALA A 61 -13.89 12.31 20.33
C ALA A 61 -12.93 11.12 20.39
N ALA A 62 -12.53 10.64 19.22
CA ALA A 62 -11.49 9.62 19.13
C ALA A 62 -10.15 10.19 19.60
N SER A 63 -9.33 9.34 20.21
CA SER A 63 -8.01 9.70 20.72
C SER A 63 -7.04 8.53 20.56
N PRO A 64 -5.78 8.80 20.21
CA PRO A 64 -4.77 7.76 20.10
C PRO A 64 -4.56 7.10 21.47
N LEU A 65 -4.52 5.78 21.49
CA LEU A 65 -4.13 5.03 22.68
C LEU A 65 -2.64 4.76 22.66
N PHE A 66 -2.06 4.44 23.83
CA PHE A 66 -0.64 4.12 24.00
C PHE A 66 0.29 5.19 23.39
N ASP A 67 -0.06 6.46 23.61
CA ASP A 67 0.67 7.63 23.10
C ASP A 67 0.84 7.64 21.57
N GLY A 68 -0.06 6.96 20.85
CA GLY A 68 -0.02 6.85 19.38
C GLY A 68 1.15 6.01 18.88
N THR A 69 1.63 5.06 19.69
CA THR A 69 2.75 4.18 19.31
C THR A 69 2.34 3.24 18.19
N LEU A 70 3.22 3.12 17.19
CA LEU A 70 3.07 2.11 16.13
C LEU A 70 3.42 0.74 16.70
N ILE A 71 2.52 -0.21 16.50
CA ILE A 71 2.61 -1.56 17.04
C ILE A 71 2.57 -2.54 15.86
N PRO A 72 3.46 -3.56 15.83
CA PRO A 72 3.39 -4.64 14.85
C PRO A 72 2.06 -5.38 14.94
N VAL A 73 1.43 -5.63 13.80
CA VAL A 73 0.12 -6.28 13.67
C VAL A 73 0.06 -7.69 14.27
N GLN A 74 1.22 -8.36 14.39
CA GLN A 74 1.37 -9.65 15.05
C GLN A 74 0.81 -9.62 16.48
N GLY A 75 1.02 -8.54 17.22
CA GLY A 75 0.50 -8.38 18.57
C GLY A 75 -1.03 -8.46 18.61
N PRO A 76 -1.75 -7.55 17.93
CA PRO A 76 -3.20 -7.61 17.79
C PRO A 76 -3.72 -8.95 17.25
N MET A 77 -3.09 -9.52 16.21
CA MET A 77 -3.52 -10.79 15.61
C MET A 77 -3.33 -12.00 16.53
N GLY A 78 -2.33 -11.96 17.41
CA GLY A 78 -2.04 -13.00 18.39
C GLY A 78 -2.95 -13.01 19.61
N LEU A 79 -3.90 -12.07 19.73
CA LEU A 79 -4.83 -12.03 20.85
C LEU A 79 -5.83 -13.21 20.77
N GLU A 80 -5.87 -14.02 21.82
CA GLU A 80 -6.82 -15.13 21.95
C GLU A 80 -8.27 -14.63 22.06
N LYS A 81 -8.47 -13.50 22.74
CA LYS A 81 -9.77 -12.86 22.93
C LYS A 81 -9.90 -11.64 22.01
N PRO A 82 -11.08 -11.39 21.43
CA PRO A 82 -11.35 -10.15 20.73
C PRO A 82 -11.08 -8.94 21.63
N MET A 83 -10.70 -7.83 21.01
CA MET A 83 -10.58 -6.57 21.73
C MET A 83 -11.93 -6.14 22.31
N SER A 84 -11.88 -5.42 23.43
CA SER A 84 -13.04 -4.73 23.95
C SER A 84 -13.52 -3.64 22.99
N ASN A 85 -14.80 -3.30 23.05
CA ASN A 85 -15.43 -2.25 22.25
C ASN A 85 -15.03 -0.82 22.68
N ASP A 86 -13.90 -0.68 23.37
CA ASP A 86 -13.31 0.60 23.79
C ASP A 86 -12.19 1.06 22.83
N ARG A 87 -11.78 0.20 21.88
CA ARG A 87 -10.66 0.45 20.98
C ARG A 87 -10.76 -0.31 19.66
N VAL A 88 -10.10 0.24 18.65
CA VAL A 88 -9.91 -0.40 17.34
C VAL A 88 -8.45 -0.22 16.91
N PHE A 89 -7.86 -1.25 16.32
CA PHE A 89 -6.51 -1.22 15.78
C PHE A 89 -6.55 -0.90 14.29
N PHE A 90 -5.96 0.22 13.90
CA PHE A 90 -5.95 0.70 12.52
C PHE A 90 -4.55 0.61 11.92
N MET A 91 -4.48 0.17 10.66
CA MET A 91 -3.29 0.21 9.82
C MET A 91 -3.63 0.85 8.49
N LEU A 92 -2.64 1.38 7.77
CA LEU A 92 -2.85 1.70 6.36
C LEU A 92 -2.85 0.43 5.51
N ASN A 93 -3.50 0.50 4.35
CA ASN A 93 -3.56 -0.56 3.36
C ASN A 93 -2.19 -1.23 3.10
N GLY A 94 -2.14 -2.56 3.23
CA GLY A 94 -0.94 -3.37 3.00
C GLY A 94 0.25 -3.12 3.95
N ARG A 95 0.07 -2.40 5.07
CA ARG A 95 1.07 -2.24 6.13
C ARG A 95 0.95 -3.34 7.19
N ASN A 96 2.02 -3.52 7.97
CA ASN A 96 2.11 -4.51 9.05
C ASN A 96 2.26 -3.87 10.43
N GLU A 97 2.14 -2.54 10.49
CA GLU A 97 2.21 -1.77 11.72
C GLU A 97 1.06 -0.77 11.72
N GLY A 98 0.48 -0.58 12.89
CA GLY A 98 -0.71 0.23 13.08
C GLY A 98 -0.74 0.82 14.47
N MET A 99 -1.87 1.41 14.83
CA MET A 99 -2.06 2.03 16.13
C MET A 99 -3.46 1.76 16.65
N TYR A 100 -3.59 1.78 17.97
CA TYR A 100 -4.89 1.73 18.63
C TYR A 100 -5.48 3.13 18.73
N MET A 101 -6.77 3.23 18.42
CA MET A 101 -7.59 4.42 18.62
C MET A 101 -8.72 4.09 19.58
N SER A 102 -9.06 5.03 20.46
CA SER A 102 -10.24 4.91 21.32
C SER A 102 -11.51 4.86 20.47
N TRP A 103 -12.46 4.03 20.88
CA TRP A 103 -13.78 3.90 20.25
C TRP A 103 -14.84 3.74 21.33
N ASN A 104 -16.05 4.24 21.10
CA ASN A 104 -17.14 4.20 22.08
C ASN A 104 -18.07 2.97 21.92
N GLY A 105 -17.77 2.07 20.98
CA GLY A 105 -18.56 0.88 20.71
C GLY A 105 -19.74 1.09 19.75
N ASP A 106 -20.04 2.34 19.35
CA ASP A 106 -21.04 2.61 18.31
C ASP A 106 -20.38 2.59 16.93
N PHE A 107 -20.82 1.67 16.06
CA PHE A 107 -20.27 1.54 14.71
C PHE A 107 -20.45 2.81 13.88
N ASN A 108 -21.54 3.56 14.07
CA ASN A 108 -21.75 4.82 13.35
C ASN A 108 -20.70 5.89 13.72
N CYS A 109 -19.98 5.71 14.83
CA CYS A 109 -18.90 6.59 15.26
C CYS A 109 -17.50 6.14 14.80
N ILE A 110 -17.37 5.01 14.10
CA ILE A 110 -16.07 4.49 13.67
C ILE A 110 -15.35 5.42 12.68
N GLY A 111 -16.10 6.16 11.86
CA GLY A 111 -15.55 7.12 10.89
C GLY A 111 -14.65 8.16 11.55
N LYS A 112 -15.06 8.73 12.69
CA LYS A 112 -14.26 9.68 13.48
C LYS A 112 -12.92 9.08 13.92
N ALA A 113 -12.91 7.82 14.34
CA ALA A 113 -11.69 7.12 14.74
C ALA A 113 -10.80 6.77 13.54
N ALA A 114 -11.41 6.32 12.44
CA ALA A 114 -10.73 5.95 11.22
C ALA A 114 -10.02 7.14 10.55
N GLU A 115 -10.67 8.30 10.46
CA GLU A 115 -10.08 9.52 9.88
C GLU A 115 -8.93 10.04 10.73
N LEU A 116 -9.11 10.06 12.06
CA LEU A 116 -8.03 10.43 12.96
C LEU A 116 -6.84 9.47 12.80
N ALA A 117 -7.10 8.16 12.80
CA ALA A 117 -6.07 7.14 12.63
C ALA A 117 -5.36 7.25 11.28
N ALA A 118 -6.11 7.46 10.18
CA ALA A 118 -5.55 7.66 8.85
C ALA A 118 -4.53 8.81 8.84
N ALA A 119 -4.93 9.95 9.40
CA ALA A 119 -4.08 11.12 9.43
C ALA A 119 -2.89 10.98 10.40
N TRP A 120 -3.01 10.21 11.49
CA TRP A 120 -1.91 9.86 12.38
C TRP A 120 -0.90 8.92 11.71
N LEU A 121 -1.40 7.91 10.99
CA LEU A 121 -0.59 6.91 10.28
C LEU A 121 0.09 7.49 9.02
N GLY A 122 -0.19 8.74 8.67
CA GLY A 122 0.43 9.45 7.56
C GLY A 122 -0.23 9.18 6.21
N ALA A 123 -1.54 8.91 6.21
CA ALA A 123 -2.32 8.87 4.97
C ALA A 123 -2.35 10.26 4.31
N ASP A 124 -2.44 10.28 2.99
CA ASP A 124 -2.54 11.52 2.21
C ASP A 124 -3.89 12.18 2.46
N ARG A 125 -3.91 13.41 2.99
CA ARG A 125 -5.18 14.02 3.38
C ARG A 125 -5.95 14.62 2.22
N ASP A 126 -5.28 15.00 1.12
CA ASP A 126 -6.00 15.48 -0.06
C ASP A 126 -6.85 14.33 -0.62
N VAL A 127 -6.34 13.10 -0.53
CA VAL A 127 -7.11 11.90 -0.89
C VAL A 127 -8.14 11.53 0.20
N MET A 128 -7.87 11.82 1.48
CA MET A 128 -8.86 11.60 2.55
C MET A 128 -10.10 12.47 2.41
N GLU A 129 -10.06 13.60 1.70
CA GLU A 129 -11.25 14.42 1.41
C GLU A 129 -12.33 13.63 0.66
N ASN A 130 -11.92 12.59 -0.10
CA ASN A 130 -12.83 11.67 -0.77
C ASN A 130 -13.40 10.59 0.17
N GLY A 131 -13.06 10.61 1.46
CA GLY A 131 -13.53 9.68 2.48
C GLY A 131 -12.66 8.44 2.68
N VAL A 132 -12.85 7.79 3.84
CA VAL A 132 -12.10 6.62 4.30
C VAL A 132 -12.93 5.35 4.18
N ARG A 133 -12.29 4.25 3.79
CA ARG A 133 -12.85 2.89 3.78
C ARG A 133 -12.10 2.00 4.75
N LEU A 134 -12.80 1.04 5.34
CA LEU A 134 -12.21 0.05 6.24
C LEU A 134 -12.35 -1.35 5.67
N TYR A 135 -11.28 -2.14 5.78
CA TYR A 135 -11.23 -3.53 5.34
C TYR A 135 -10.59 -4.42 6.42
N ASN A 136 -10.97 -5.68 6.49
CA ASN A 136 -10.29 -6.66 7.35
C ASN A 136 -8.98 -7.16 6.71
N GLN A 137 -8.31 -8.08 7.40
CA GLN A 137 -7.01 -8.66 7.00
C GLN A 137 -7.13 -9.56 5.78
N MET A 138 -8.35 -10.00 5.46
CA MET A 138 -8.66 -10.85 4.33
C MET A 138 -9.09 -10.05 3.11
N GLY A 139 -9.24 -8.73 3.21
CA GLY A 139 -9.64 -7.87 2.08
C GLY A 139 -11.13 -7.72 1.89
N PHE A 140 -11.93 -7.94 2.94
CA PHE A 140 -13.36 -7.67 2.93
C PHE A 140 -13.69 -6.33 3.60
N ALA A 141 -14.59 -5.56 2.98
CA ALA A 141 -15.03 -4.28 3.52
C ALA A 141 -15.75 -4.45 4.87
N ILE A 142 -15.49 -3.51 5.79
CA ILE A 142 -16.20 -3.38 7.06
C ILE A 142 -17.39 -2.44 6.85
N ARG A 143 -18.60 -2.99 6.88
CA ARG A 143 -19.85 -2.27 6.54
C ARG A 143 -20.73 -2.02 7.76
N ASN A 144 -20.56 -2.82 8.80
CA ASN A 144 -21.37 -2.77 10.02
C ASN A 144 -20.57 -3.28 11.23
N ALA A 145 -21.23 -3.28 12.40
CA ALA A 145 -20.64 -3.71 13.66
C ALA A 145 -20.26 -5.21 13.69
N GLU A 146 -21.00 -6.06 12.95
CA GLU A 146 -20.74 -7.49 12.86
C GLU A 146 -19.43 -7.75 12.09
N ASP A 147 -19.24 -7.10 10.94
CA ASP A 147 -17.99 -7.19 10.17
C ASP A 147 -16.78 -6.73 11.00
N LEU A 148 -16.95 -5.66 11.77
CA LEU A 148 -15.89 -5.14 12.65
C LEU A 148 -15.54 -6.14 13.77
N ALA A 149 -16.55 -6.76 14.36
CA ALA A 149 -16.38 -7.78 15.39
C ALA A 149 -15.72 -9.05 14.84
N GLU A 150 -16.08 -9.49 13.64
CA GLU A 150 -15.45 -10.62 12.93
C GLU A 150 -13.98 -10.33 12.63
N ALA A 151 -13.67 -9.08 12.24
CA ALA A 151 -12.30 -8.59 12.07
C ALA A 151 -11.55 -8.40 13.40
N LYS A 152 -12.15 -8.77 14.54
CA LYS A 152 -11.63 -8.61 15.90
C LYS A 152 -11.19 -7.19 16.22
N ASN A 153 -11.85 -6.18 15.64
CA ASN A 153 -11.51 -4.76 15.71
C ASN A 153 -10.11 -4.42 15.14
N ILE A 154 -9.59 -5.22 14.22
CA ILE A 154 -8.33 -4.96 13.51
C ILE A 154 -8.71 -4.62 12.08
N VAL A 155 -8.33 -3.43 11.59
CA VAL A 155 -8.79 -2.93 10.29
C VAL A 155 -7.69 -2.22 9.50
N HIS A 156 -7.81 -2.27 8.18
CA HIS A 156 -7.01 -1.55 7.21
C HIS A 156 -7.78 -0.36 6.65
N ILE A 157 -7.15 0.80 6.69
CA ILE A 157 -7.61 2.05 6.11
C ILE A 157 -7.22 2.06 4.64
N LEU A 158 -8.23 2.18 3.78
CA LEU A 158 -8.08 2.38 2.35
C LEU A 158 -8.64 3.74 1.97
N LEU A 159 -7.81 4.53 1.28
CA LEU A 159 -8.22 5.81 0.71
C LEU A 159 -8.75 5.63 -0.72
N ASP A 160 -9.23 6.70 -1.33
CA ASP A 160 -9.65 6.69 -2.73
C ASP A 160 -8.49 6.27 -3.66
N PHE A 161 -8.85 5.68 -4.81
CA PHE A 161 -7.93 5.13 -5.82
C PHE A 161 -7.00 4.01 -5.36
N GLN A 162 -7.04 3.59 -4.09
CA GLN A 162 -6.27 2.46 -3.60
C GLN A 162 -6.98 1.13 -3.86
N LEU A 163 -6.28 0.19 -4.46
CA LEU A 163 -6.64 -1.23 -4.45
C LEU A 163 -6.16 -1.86 -3.15
N TRP A 164 -6.95 -2.77 -2.57
CA TRP A 164 -6.54 -3.48 -1.36
C TRP A 164 -5.27 -4.29 -1.60
N GLN A 165 -4.41 -4.36 -0.59
CA GLN A 165 -3.17 -5.12 -0.63
C GLN A 165 -3.06 -6.04 0.58
N TRP A 166 -2.72 -7.31 0.33
CA TRP A 166 -2.37 -8.26 1.37
C TRP A 166 -1.28 -7.67 2.29
N PRO A 167 -1.52 -7.59 3.61
CA PRO A 167 -0.44 -7.34 4.53
C PRO A 167 0.53 -8.53 4.50
N GLY A 168 1.83 -8.25 4.63
CA GLY A 168 2.84 -9.32 4.61
C GLY A 168 2.94 -10.05 5.95
N ILE A 169 2.61 -9.35 7.04
CA ILE A 169 2.81 -9.75 8.44
C ILE A 169 4.28 -10.05 8.74
N GLU A 170 4.74 -11.22 8.32
CA GLU A 170 6.12 -11.70 8.41
C GLU A 170 6.35 -12.81 7.37
N LYS A 171 7.62 -13.10 7.07
CA LYS A 171 7.97 -14.22 6.20
C LYS A 171 7.49 -15.54 6.81
N GLY A 172 6.86 -16.37 6.00
CA GLY A 172 6.27 -17.64 6.41
C GLY A 172 4.82 -17.52 6.90
N HIS A 173 4.27 -16.31 7.08
CA HIS A 173 2.86 -16.16 7.40
C HIS A 173 1.98 -16.71 6.28
N GLN A 174 0.88 -17.38 6.63
CA GLN A 174 -0.02 -18.03 5.69
C GLN A 174 -1.45 -17.50 5.80
N TYR A 175 -2.00 -17.15 4.64
CA TYR A 175 -3.44 -16.94 4.45
C TYR A 175 -4.04 -18.18 3.80
N VAL A 176 -5.20 -18.62 4.28
CA VAL A 176 -6.00 -19.66 3.64
C VAL A 176 -7.30 -19.02 3.16
N LEU A 177 -7.56 -19.09 1.85
CA LEU A 177 -8.73 -18.49 1.22
C LEU A 177 -9.94 -19.41 1.27
N GLU A 178 -11.09 -18.88 0.89
CA GLU A 178 -12.39 -19.55 0.96
C GLU A 178 -12.46 -20.79 0.06
N ASP A 179 -11.62 -20.88 -0.97
CA ASP A 179 -11.49 -21.98 -1.93
C ASP A 179 -10.33 -22.94 -1.61
N GLY A 180 -9.62 -22.73 -0.50
CA GLY A 180 -8.46 -23.52 -0.12
C GLY A 180 -7.14 -23.08 -0.75
N VAL A 181 -7.11 -22.01 -1.55
CA VAL A 181 -5.85 -21.40 -2.00
C VAL A 181 -5.06 -20.90 -0.79
N VAL A 182 -3.76 -21.17 -0.77
CA VAL A 182 -2.87 -20.76 0.33
C VAL A 182 -1.87 -19.74 -0.18
N LEU A 183 -1.78 -18.57 0.48
CA LEU A 183 -0.74 -17.57 0.21
C LEU A 183 0.27 -17.60 1.36
N THR A 184 1.53 -17.84 1.04
CA THR A 184 2.63 -17.77 2.01
C THR A 184 3.51 -16.55 1.74
N THR A 185 3.69 -15.67 2.71
CA THR A 185 4.59 -14.51 2.57
C THR A 185 6.04 -14.99 2.42
N VAL A 186 6.69 -14.69 1.30
CA VAL A 186 8.11 -15.03 1.06
C VAL A 186 9.04 -13.82 1.07
N ALA A 187 8.52 -12.63 0.78
CA ALA A 187 9.27 -11.37 0.87
C ALA A 187 8.37 -10.19 1.30
N MET A 188 8.99 -9.18 1.93
CA MET A 188 8.31 -7.98 2.46
C MET A 188 8.55 -6.71 1.63
N SER A 189 9.66 -6.66 0.88
CA SER A 189 10.00 -5.54 0.00
C SER A 189 10.76 -6.06 -1.24
N PRO A 190 10.09 -6.19 -2.41
CA PRO A 190 8.64 -6.07 -2.59
C PRO A 190 7.87 -7.13 -1.76
N LYS A 191 6.57 -6.89 -1.55
CA LYS A 191 5.70 -7.93 -0.98
C LYS A 191 5.53 -9.04 -2.02
N VAL A 192 5.92 -10.26 -1.65
CA VAL A 192 5.82 -11.44 -2.53
C VAL A 192 5.18 -12.57 -1.75
N PHE A 193 4.20 -13.21 -2.37
CA PHE A 193 3.50 -14.37 -1.83
C PHE A 193 3.72 -15.56 -2.76
N ASP A 194 4.07 -16.70 -2.19
CA ASP A 194 3.91 -18.00 -2.86
C ASP A 194 2.44 -18.40 -2.80
N VAL A 195 1.87 -18.82 -3.93
CA VAL A 195 0.43 -19.11 -4.04
C VAL A 195 0.24 -20.58 -4.43
N GLN A 196 -0.28 -21.37 -3.50
CA GLN A 196 -0.48 -22.80 -3.65
C GLN A 196 -1.95 -23.11 -3.93
N TYR A 197 -2.18 -24.21 -4.67
CA TYR A 197 -3.51 -24.69 -5.05
C TYR A 197 -4.33 -23.73 -5.93
N PHE A 198 -3.67 -22.76 -6.58
CA PHE A 198 -4.34 -21.82 -7.48
C PHE A 198 -4.78 -22.44 -8.81
N LEU A 199 -3.95 -23.34 -9.36
CA LEU A 199 -4.23 -24.11 -10.57
C LEU A 199 -4.06 -25.59 -10.28
N THR A 200 -4.96 -26.39 -10.85
CA THR A 200 -4.83 -27.84 -10.91
C THR A 200 -3.97 -28.27 -12.11
N GLN A 201 -3.52 -29.53 -12.11
CA GLN A 201 -2.82 -30.11 -13.24
C GLN A 201 -3.68 -30.10 -14.52
N ASN A 202 -4.96 -30.46 -14.43
CA ASN A 202 -5.88 -30.47 -15.57
C ASN A 202 -6.10 -29.06 -16.15
N GLU A 203 -6.22 -28.04 -15.28
CA GLU A 203 -6.31 -26.65 -15.74
C GLU A 203 -5.02 -26.20 -16.42
N SER A 204 -3.86 -26.60 -15.90
CA SER A 204 -2.55 -26.30 -16.51
C SER A 204 -2.43 -26.93 -17.91
N GLU A 205 -2.84 -28.18 -18.06
CA GLU A 205 -2.90 -28.88 -19.36
C GLU A 205 -3.87 -28.20 -20.32
N LYS A 206 -5.04 -27.76 -19.83
CA LYS A 206 -6.01 -27.05 -20.65
C LYS A 206 -5.50 -25.69 -21.13
N ILE A 207 -4.78 -24.95 -20.29
CA ILE A 207 -4.11 -23.70 -20.67
C ILE A 207 -3.11 -23.94 -21.80
N MET A 208 -2.31 -25.01 -21.69
CA MET A 208 -1.35 -25.38 -22.75
C MET A 208 -2.08 -25.75 -24.05
N GLU A 209 -3.10 -26.60 -23.98
CA GLU A 209 -3.91 -27.01 -25.14
C GLU A 209 -4.48 -25.79 -25.90
N LEU A 210 -5.05 -24.83 -25.17
CA LEU A 210 -5.66 -23.63 -25.75
C LEU A 210 -4.62 -22.64 -26.29
N GLY A 211 -3.47 -22.52 -25.64
CA GLY A 211 -2.48 -21.47 -25.94
C GLY A 211 -1.39 -21.87 -26.93
N MET A 212 -1.03 -23.15 -27.02
CA MET A 212 0.17 -23.59 -27.75
C MET A 212 0.14 -23.26 -29.24
N SER A 213 -1.01 -23.37 -29.90
CA SER A 213 -1.15 -23.04 -31.33
C SER A 213 -1.00 -21.55 -31.64
N GLY A 214 -1.23 -20.68 -30.64
CA GLY A 214 -1.12 -19.22 -30.75
C GLY A 214 0.26 -18.65 -30.42
N LEU A 215 1.21 -19.50 -30.02
CA LEU A 215 2.53 -19.06 -29.58
C LEU A 215 3.30 -18.38 -30.71
N SER A 216 3.68 -17.13 -30.48
CA SER A 216 4.51 -16.36 -31.41
C SER A 216 5.64 -15.66 -30.66
N ARG A 217 6.74 -15.37 -31.37
CA ARG A 217 7.92 -14.76 -30.75
C ARG A 217 7.56 -13.41 -30.12
N SER A 218 7.97 -13.21 -28.87
CA SER A 218 7.70 -12.00 -28.09
C SER A 218 8.11 -10.72 -28.81
N LYS A 219 7.13 -9.85 -29.03
CA LYS A 219 7.31 -8.51 -29.61
C LYS A 219 7.21 -7.45 -28.52
N VAL A 220 7.89 -6.33 -28.72
CA VAL A 220 7.68 -5.07 -27.99
C VAL A 220 7.23 -4.01 -29.00
N ASP A 221 6.42 -3.05 -28.56
CA ASP A 221 6.09 -1.90 -29.40
C ASP A 221 7.39 -1.11 -29.65
N GLY A 222 7.82 -1.06 -30.91
CA GLY A 222 8.90 -0.19 -31.33
C GLY A 222 8.45 1.27 -31.31
N SER A 223 9.39 2.20 -31.21
CA SER A 223 9.15 3.65 -31.17
C SER A 223 8.31 4.18 -32.34
N ASN A 224 8.20 3.44 -33.45
CA ASN A 224 7.49 3.81 -34.67
C ASN A 224 6.43 2.79 -35.08
N SER A 225 5.65 2.24 -34.14
CA SER A 225 4.55 1.28 -34.37
C SER A 225 4.90 -0.03 -35.12
N SER A 226 6.19 -0.28 -35.37
CA SER A 226 6.70 -1.55 -35.89
C SER A 226 6.99 -2.49 -34.73
N LYS A 227 6.45 -3.72 -34.80
CA LYS A 227 6.70 -4.75 -33.79
C LYS A 227 8.12 -5.29 -33.92
N VAL A 228 9.04 -4.80 -33.09
CA VAL A 228 10.43 -5.29 -33.07
C VAL A 228 10.52 -6.50 -32.17
N THR A 229 11.30 -7.50 -32.57
CA THR A 229 11.51 -8.65 -31.69
C THR A 229 12.34 -8.27 -30.48
N SER A 230 11.87 -8.65 -29.29
CA SER A 230 12.51 -8.23 -28.06
C SER A 230 13.85 -8.94 -27.84
N LYS A 231 14.89 -8.16 -27.49
CA LYS A 231 16.19 -8.66 -27.01
C LYS A 231 16.21 -8.89 -25.49
N SER A 232 15.22 -8.35 -24.78
CA SER A 232 15.08 -8.49 -23.32
C SER A 232 14.12 -9.62 -22.93
N ARG A 233 13.12 -9.92 -23.78
CA ARG A 233 12.15 -11.02 -23.65
C ARG A 233 12.27 -11.94 -24.86
N THR A 234 12.84 -13.12 -24.67
CA THR A 234 13.13 -14.04 -25.79
C THR A 234 12.14 -15.19 -25.94
N SER A 235 11.12 -15.25 -25.06
CA SER A 235 10.07 -16.28 -25.06
C SER A 235 9.09 -16.19 -26.22
N HIS A 236 8.33 -17.28 -26.38
CA HIS A 236 7.12 -17.32 -27.20
C HIS A 236 5.90 -17.06 -26.33
N THR A 237 4.93 -16.30 -26.83
CA THR A 237 3.76 -15.91 -26.04
C THR A 237 2.47 -15.90 -26.86
N ALA A 238 1.36 -16.19 -26.18
CA ALA A 238 0.01 -16.12 -26.70
C ALA A 238 -0.93 -15.60 -25.60
N PHE A 239 -1.86 -14.71 -25.94
CA PHE A 239 -3.01 -14.45 -25.09
C PHE A 239 -4.10 -15.46 -25.43
N LEU A 240 -4.66 -16.14 -24.43
CA LEU A 240 -5.73 -17.10 -24.63
C LEU A 240 -7.03 -16.38 -25.00
N GLU A 241 -7.83 -17.00 -25.87
CA GLU A 241 -9.14 -16.47 -26.28
C GLU A 241 -10.17 -16.51 -25.16
N ASP A 242 -11.11 -15.57 -25.23
CA ASP A 242 -12.19 -15.46 -24.25
C ASP A 242 -13.10 -16.69 -24.32
N SER A 243 -13.28 -17.31 -23.16
CA SER A 243 -14.03 -18.55 -22.95
C SER A 243 -14.42 -18.63 -21.47
N LEU A 244 -15.41 -19.46 -21.13
CA LEU A 244 -15.81 -19.69 -19.75
C LEU A 244 -14.61 -20.05 -18.86
N PHE A 245 -13.75 -20.95 -19.35
CA PHE A 245 -12.52 -21.35 -18.68
C PHE A 245 -11.61 -20.16 -18.34
N THR A 246 -11.32 -19.29 -19.32
CA THR A 246 -10.48 -18.11 -19.08
C THR A 246 -11.15 -17.04 -18.22
N ARG A 247 -12.49 -16.98 -18.20
CA ARG A 247 -13.24 -16.06 -17.33
C ARG A 247 -13.24 -16.55 -15.89
N ASP A 248 -13.43 -17.85 -15.65
CA ASP A 248 -13.30 -18.46 -14.33
C ASP A 248 -11.91 -18.21 -13.74
N PHE A 249 -10.87 -18.30 -14.58
CA PHE A 249 -9.51 -17.91 -14.18
C PHE A 249 -9.41 -16.44 -13.75
N ARG A 250 -10.03 -15.50 -14.48
CA ARG A 250 -10.02 -14.07 -14.12
C ARG A 250 -10.76 -13.80 -12.82
N VAL A 251 -11.90 -14.47 -12.60
CA VAL A 251 -12.64 -14.41 -11.33
C VAL A 251 -11.77 -14.90 -10.18
N ARG A 252 -11.09 -16.04 -10.34
CA ARG A 252 -10.15 -16.59 -9.34
C ARG A 252 -8.96 -15.66 -9.09
N ALA A 253 -8.38 -15.10 -10.15
CA ALA A 253 -7.26 -14.16 -10.05
C ALA A 253 -7.66 -12.88 -9.31
N ALA A 254 -8.84 -12.32 -9.61
CA ALA A 254 -9.37 -11.17 -8.90
C ALA A 254 -9.66 -11.47 -7.43
N ARG A 255 -10.17 -12.66 -7.10
CA ARG A 255 -10.33 -13.09 -5.70
C ARG A 255 -8.98 -13.15 -4.98
N VAL A 256 -7.98 -13.82 -5.55
CA VAL A 256 -6.64 -13.94 -4.94
C VAL A 256 -5.98 -12.59 -4.77
N ALA A 257 -6.09 -11.69 -5.74
CA ALA A 257 -5.53 -10.34 -5.67
C ALA A 257 -6.45 -9.33 -4.95
N ARG A 258 -7.64 -9.75 -4.48
CA ARG A 258 -8.71 -8.90 -3.94
C ARG A 258 -8.98 -7.67 -4.80
N LEU A 259 -9.05 -7.88 -6.12
CA LEU A 259 -9.44 -6.84 -7.06
C LEU A 259 -10.95 -6.57 -6.91
N PRO A 260 -11.39 -5.30 -6.97
CA PRO A 260 -12.81 -4.95 -6.90
C PRO A 260 -13.66 -5.55 -8.02
N SER A 261 -13.04 -5.96 -9.13
CA SER A 261 -13.72 -6.57 -10.26
C SER A 261 -12.81 -7.55 -11.01
N PRO A 262 -13.33 -8.71 -11.48
CA PRO A 262 -12.62 -9.59 -12.41
C PRO A 262 -12.20 -8.90 -13.71
N THR A 263 -12.89 -7.81 -14.10
CA THR A 263 -12.51 -7.03 -15.28
C THR A 263 -11.14 -6.37 -15.16
N PHE A 264 -10.61 -6.16 -13.95
CA PHE A 264 -9.31 -5.52 -13.73
C PHE A 264 -8.14 -6.47 -13.96
N ALA A 265 -8.38 -7.79 -13.98
CA ALA A 265 -7.40 -8.76 -14.43
C ALA A 265 -7.34 -8.79 -15.96
N GLU A 266 -6.14 -8.68 -16.53
CA GLU A 266 -5.92 -8.85 -17.97
C GLU A 266 -6.22 -10.29 -18.42
N ARG A 267 -6.21 -10.52 -19.75
CA ARG A 267 -6.38 -11.86 -20.32
C ARG A 267 -5.22 -12.76 -19.90
N LEU A 268 -5.51 -14.05 -19.73
CA LEU A 268 -4.49 -15.06 -19.45
C LEU A 268 -3.47 -15.12 -20.59
N GLN A 269 -2.21 -14.92 -20.25
CA GLN A 269 -1.08 -14.97 -21.16
C GLN A 269 -0.26 -16.24 -20.91
N LEU A 270 -0.11 -17.08 -21.93
CA LEU A 270 0.82 -18.19 -21.92
C LEU A 270 2.20 -17.72 -22.38
N LEU A 271 3.24 -18.14 -21.67
CA LEU A 271 4.63 -17.94 -22.05
C LEU A 271 5.36 -19.29 -22.08
N GLN A 272 6.12 -19.53 -23.15
CA GLN A 272 7.00 -20.69 -23.27
C GLN A 272 8.46 -20.22 -23.38
N TYR A 273 9.32 -20.80 -22.54
CA TYR A 273 10.76 -20.63 -22.57
C TYR A 273 11.42 -21.96 -22.96
N ASN A 274 12.04 -21.99 -24.12
CA ASN A 274 12.90 -23.10 -24.55
C ASN A 274 14.29 -22.99 -23.91
N ALA A 275 15.12 -24.02 -24.08
CA ALA A 275 16.49 -24.01 -23.59
C ALA A 275 17.25 -22.77 -24.09
N GLY A 276 17.78 -21.97 -23.15
CA GLY A 276 18.52 -20.74 -23.44
C GLY A 276 17.67 -19.48 -23.61
N GLU A 277 16.33 -19.60 -23.63
CA GLU A 277 15.44 -18.44 -23.60
C GLU A 277 15.30 -17.89 -22.17
N PHE A 278 15.18 -16.58 -22.05
CA PHE A 278 15.12 -15.86 -20.79
C PHE A 278 14.24 -14.61 -20.91
N TYR A 279 13.89 -14.09 -19.73
CA TYR A 279 13.38 -12.74 -19.56
C TYR A 279 14.30 -11.99 -18.61
N ARG A 280 14.87 -10.86 -19.07
CA ARG A 280 15.65 -9.97 -18.19
C ARG A 280 14.74 -9.34 -17.14
N GLN A 281 15.34 -8.96 -16.02
CA GLN A 281 14.68 -8.17 -14.98
C GLN A 281 14.02 -6.92 -15.58
N HIS A 282 12.77 -6.67 -15.22
CA HIS A 282 11.96 -5.54 -15.66
C HIS A 282 10.87 -5.26 -14.62
N PHE A 283 10.13 -4.16 -14.82
CA PHE A 283 8.89 -3.88 -14.10
C PHE A 283 7.69 -4.23 -15.00
N ASP A 284 6.65 -4.82 -14.41
CA ASP A 284 5.40 -5.13 -15.10
C ASP A 284 4.54 -3.87 -15.34
N THR A 285 4.79 -2.80 -14.57
CA THR A 285 4.14 -1.50 -14.74
C THR A 285 4.68 -0.75 -15.96
N PHE A 286 3.80 -0.08 -16.70
CA PHE A 286 4.19 0.73 -17.85
C PHE A 286 4.84 2.05 -17.42
N HIS A 287 6.12 2.26 -17.76
CA HIS A 287 6.78 3.57 -17.63
C HIS A 287 6.47 4.52 -18.79
N SER A 288 5.88 4.01 -19.88
CA SER A 288 5.65 4.76 -21.13
C SER A 288 4.26 5.40 -21.22
N ARG A 289 3.48 5.36 -20.14
CA ARG A 289 2.13 5.94 -20.11
C ARG A 289 2.09 7.04 -19.06
N ASP A 290 2.07 8.27 -19.53
CA ASP A 290 1.82 9.44 -18.69
C ASP A 290 0.31 9.56 -18.47
N PHE A 291 -0.14 9.00 -17.34
CA PHE A 291 -1.53 9.14 -16.91
C PHE A 291 -1.80 10.46 -16.18
N LEU A 292 -0.73 11.11 -15.75
CA LEU A 292 -0.78 12.41 -15.09
C LEU A 292 -0.38 13.50 -16.09
N PRO A 293 -0.85 14.74 -15.90
CA PRO A 293 -0.39 15.88 -16.69
C PRO A 293 1.14 15.93 -16.75
N LYS A 294 1.67 16.45 -17.87
CA LYS A 294 3.09 16.80 -17.97
C LYS A 294 3.44 17.67 -16.76
N ASP A 295 4.54 17.32 -16.09
CA ASP A 295 5.04 17.98 -14.87
C ASP A 295 4.28 17.69 -13.56
N ALA A 296 3.30 16.78 -13.52
CA ALA A 296 2.60 16.42 -12.29
C ALA A 296 3.50 15.81 -11.19
N ASN A 297 4.68 15.31 -11.56
CA ASN A 297 5.72 14.84 -10.65
C ASN A 297 7.02 15.62 -10.80
N ALA A 298 6.98 16.82 -11.40
CA ALA A 298 8.13 17.70 -11.45
C ALA A 298 8.30 18.36 -10.09
N PHE A 299 9.53 18.35 -9.60
CA PHE A 299 9.93 19.04 -8.38
C PHE A 299 11.08 19.98 -8.73
N TYR A 300 11.08 21.15 -8.12
CA TYR A 300 12.04 22.21 -8.36
C TYR A 300 12.76 22.57 -7.07
N TYR A 301 13.86 23.31 -7.19
CA TYR A 301 14.59 23.79 -6.02
C TYR A 301 13.73 24.71 -5.15
N GLU A 302 12.81 25.45 -5.77
CA GLU A 302 11.84 26.30 -5.10
C GLU A 302 10.92 25.50 -4.17
N ASP A 303 10.50 24.29 -4.56
CA ASP A 303 9.68 23.41 -3.71
C ASP A 303 10.44 23.00 -2.44
N TYR A 304 11.75 22.73 -2.56
CA TYR A 304 12.61 22.48 -1.41
C TYR A 304 12.70 23.70 -0.49
N VAL A 305 12.89 24.89 -1.06
CA VAL A 305 12.97 26.15 -0.31
C VAL A 305 11.66 26.43 0.43
N GLU A 306 10.52 26.30 -0.23
CA GLU A 306 9.20 26.47 0.36
C GLU A 306 8.98 25.47 1.50
N TRP A 307 9.29 24.19 1.26
CA TRP A 307 9.22 23.16 2.29
C TRP A 307 10.13 23.48 3.49
N ALA A 308 11.38 23.87 3.27
CA ALA A 308 12.33 24.15 4.34
C ALA A 308 11.87 25.34 5.20
N LYS A 309 11.41 26.44 4.59
CA LYS A 309 10.83 27.60 5.31
C LYS A 309 9.64 27.19 6.15
N TRP A 310 8.72 26.48 5.52
CA TRP A 310 7.51 25.98 6.16
C TRP A 310 7.83 25.05 7.34
N ALA A 311 8.80 24.14 7.18
CA ALA A 311 9.18 23.17 8.20
C ALA A 311 9.87 23.86 9.39
N ALA A 312 10.72 24.85 9.12
CA ALA A 312 11.35 25.68 10.15
C ALA A 312 10.30 26.39 11.01
N ASP A 313 9.30 27.01 10.39
CA ASP A 313 8.22 27.70 11.10
C ASP A 313 7.38 26.76 11.97
N LYS A 314 7.12 25.54 11.49
CA LYS A 314 6.47 24.53 12.33
C LYS A 314 7.31 24.13 13.50
N ILE A 315 8.59 23.83 13.31
CA ILE A 315 9.46 23.46 14.42
C ILE A 315 9.50 24.58 15.46
N ARG A 316 9.61 25.85 15.05
CA ARG A 316 9.58 27.00 15.96
C ARG A 316 8.28 27.11 16.76
N SER A 317 7.16 26.69 16.19
CA SER A 317 5.85 26.70 16.87
C SER A 317 5.68 25.59 17.91
N LEU A 318 6.57 24.59 17.93
CA LEU A 318 6.55 23.49 18.90
C LEU A 318 7.32 23.85 20.17
N ASP A 319 7.03 23.12 21.25
CA ASP A 319 7.78 23.19 22.49
C ASP A 319 9.21 22.68 22.28
N GLN A 320 10.16 23.62 22.22
CA GLN A 320 11.57 23.33 21.92
C GLN A 320 12.21 22.35 22.91
N SER A 321 11.72 22.30 24.15
CA SER A 321 12.26 21.40 25.19
C SER A 321 12.00 19.92 24.90
N LYS A 322 10.98 19.63 24.08
CA LYS A 322 10.57 18.27 23.70
C LYS A 322 11.20 17.80 22.40
N LEU A 323 11.96 18.65 21.72
CA LEU A 323 12.56 18.34 20.44
C LEU A 323 13.96 17.75 20.62
N PRO A 324 14.38 16.77 19.79
CA PRO A 324 15.77 16.36 19.71
C PRO A 324 16.69 17.54 19.36
N GLU A 325 17.91 17.57 19.92
CA GLU A 325 18.83 18.70 19.79
C GLU A 325 19.15 19.04 18.33
N GLU A 326 19.34 18.02 17.50
CA GLU A 326 19.68 18.15 16.07
C GLU A 326 18.63 18.92 15.27
N PHE A 327 17.37 18.93 15.72
CA PHE A 327 16.26 19.58 15.05
C PHE A 327 15.80 20.87 15.72
N ARG A 328 16.36 21.25 16.87
CA ARG A 328 16.08 22.57 17.48
C ARG A 328 16.66 23.68 16.62
N THR A 329 16.19 24.91 16.80
CA THR A 329 16.77 26.07 16.10
C THR A 329 18.30 26.11 16.29
N GLY A 330 19.05 26.01 15.19
CA GLY A 330 20.52 25.96 15.18
C GLY A 330 21.15 24.56 15.14
N GLY A 331 20.35 23.49 15.26
CA GLY A 331 20.80 22.11 15.05
C GLY A 331 21.00 21.78 13.57
N VAL A 332 21.78 20.72 13.29
CA VAL A 332 22.18 20.33 11.92
C VAL A 332 21.03 19.84 11.05
N LEU A 333 19.94 19.33 11.65
CA LEU A 333 18.72 18.89 10.96
C LEU A 333 17.59 19.92 11.05
N PHE A 334 17.84 21.11 11.63
CA PHE A 334 16.88 22.21 11.61
C PHE A 334 16.75 22.77 10.18
N PRO A 335 15.54 22.80 9.60
CA PRO A 335 15.36 23.29 8.23
C PRO A 335 15.81 24.73 8.05
N ASN A 336 16.68 24.94 7.08
CA ASN A 336 17.17 26.26 6.70
C ASN A 336 17.27 26.36 5.18
N SER A 337 16.40 27.15 4.56
CA SER A 337 16.40 27.35 3.11
C SER A 337 17.55 28.18 2.58
N GLU A 338 18.20 28.97 3.45
CA GLU A 338 19.30 29.85 3.09
C GLU A 338 20.68 29.19 3.32
N ASP A 339 20.69 28.01 3.94
CA ASP A 339 21.91 27.22 4.13
C ASP A 339 22.22 26.42 2.86
N GLN A 340 23.45 26.56 2.39
CA GLN A 340 23.94 25.89 1.18
C GLN A 340 24.70 24.60 1.49
N GLN A 341 24.94 24.29 2.76
CA GLN A 341 25.86 23.20 3.13
C GLN A 341 25.36 22.37 4.31
N THR A 342 25.19 22.95 5.49
CA THR A 342 25.09 22.16 6.73
C THR A 342 23.79 21.34 6.77
N PHE A 343 22.64 22.01 6.68
CA PHE A 343 21.33 21.39 6.64
C PHE A 343 21.12 20.53 5.37
N PRO A 344 21.43 21.01 4.14
CA PRO A 344 21.34 20.18 2.94
C PRO A 344 22.14 18.87 3.02
N ASN A 345 23.38 18.90 3.54
CA ASN A 345 24.22 17.71 3.64
C ASN A 345 23.70 16.75 4.72
N ALA A 346 23.33 17.26 5.90
CA ALA A 346 22.73 16.43 6.95
C ALA A 346 21.41 15.78 6.49
N LEU A 347 20.57 16.54 5.78
CA LEU A 347 19.33 16.05 5.19
C LEU A 347 19.58 14.93 4.16
N LEU A 348 20.55 15.12 3.28
CA LEU A 348 20.90 14.11 2.26
C LEU A 348 21.59 12.88 2.86
N GLU A 349 22.32 13.02 3.97
CA GLU A 349 22.87 11.89 4.72
C GLU A 349 21.74 11.00 5.27
N VAL A 350 20.73 11.60 5.93
CA VAL A 350 19.55 10.87 6.43
C VAL A 350 18.82 10.15 5.29
N PHE A 351 18.63 10.83 4.15
CA PHE A 351 18.08 10.22 2.95
C PHE A 351 18.93 9.06 2.42
N TYR A 352 20.23 9.26 2.29
CA TYR A 352 21.19 8.28 1.78
C TYR A 352 21.17 7.00 2.63
N GLN A 353 21.30 7.14 3.95
CA GLN A 353 21.27 6.02 4.89
C GLN A 353 19.97 5.23 4.75
N LYS A 354 18.83 5.91 4.62
CA LYS A 354 17.54 5.25 4.43
C LYS A 354 17.47 4.47 3.12
N MET A 355 17.95 5.06 2.02
CA MET A 355 17.94 4.45 0.70
C MET A 355 18.86 3.22 0.64
N VAL A 356 20.05 3.28 1.26
CA VAL A 356 20.98 2.15 1.37
C VAL A 356 20.40 1.03 2.23
N ALA A 357 19.90 1.34 3.43
CA ALA A 357 19.33 0.36 4.34
C ALA A 357 18.12 -0.39 3.75
N THR A 358 17.45 0.22 2.76
CA THR A 358 16.30 -0.38 2.06
C THR A 358 16.65 -0.89 0.65
N ASN A 359 17.93 -0.86 0.25
CA ASN A 359 18.42 -1.27 -1.07
C ASN A 359 17.68 -0.57 -2.23
N MET A 360 17.20 0.66 -2.00
CA MET A 360 16.32 1.36 -2.93
C MET A 360 17.05 1.93 -4.14
N PHE A 361 18.32 2.32 -4.02
CA PHE A 361 19.10 2.77 -5.18
C PHE A 361 19.19 1.67 -6.23
N LYS A 362 19.56 0.46 -5.82
CA LYS A 362 19.60 -0.71 -6.70
C LYS A 362 18.22 -1.06 -7.25
N ALA A 363 17.18 -1.00 -6.42
CA ALA A 363 15.80 -1.29 -6.87
C ALA A 363 15.31 -0.30 -7.94
N LEU A 364 15.79 0.95 -7.92
CA LEU A 364 15.45 1.98 -8.89
C LEU A 364 16.45 2.07 -10.07
N PHE A 365 17.45 1.18 -10.13
CA PHE A 365 18.57 1.23 -11.09
C PHE A 365 19.38 2.55 -11.01
N ASP A 366 19.51 3.10 -9.81
CA ASP A 366 20.10 4.43 -9.54
C ASP A 366 21.45 4.36 -8.80
N GLU A 367 22.22 3.28 -8.99
CA GLU A 367 23.53 3.08 -8.34
C GLU A 367 24.55 4.20 -8.68
N GLU A 368 24.38 4.87 -9.82
CA GLU A 368 25.17 6.06 -10.17
C GLU A 368 24.87 7.24 -9.24
N TYR A 369 23.59 7.47 -8.91
CA TYR A 369 23.17 8.54 -7.99
C TYR A 369 23.56 8.22 -6.56
N GLU A 370 23.51 6.95 -6.15
CA GLU A 370 24.07 6.50 -4.86
C GLU A 370 25.52 6.94 -4.72
N ARG A 371 26.34 6.63 -5.73
CA ARG A 371 27.76 7.00 -5.74
C ARG A 371 27.96 8.51 -5.76
N TRP A 372 27.18 9.22 -6.58
CA TRP A 372 27.28 10.67 -6.68
C TRP A 372 26.95 11.35 -5.35
N ILE A 373 25.84 10.98 -4.69
CA ILE A 373 25.47 11.55 -3.38
C ILE A 373 26.57 11.28 -2.36
N ARG A 374 27.03 10.03 -2.24
CA ARG A 374 28.08 9.65 -1.29
C ARG A 374 29.37 10.46 -1.50
N ILE A 375 29.87 10.54 -2.73
CA ILE A 375 31.10 11.29 -3.06
C ILE A 375 30.99 12.76 -2.67
N ASN A 376 29.84 13.40 -2.88
CA ASN A 376 29.69 14.83 -2.58
C ASN A 376 29.50 15.09 -1.09
N LEU A 377 28.79 14.22 -0.38
CA LEU A 377 28.70 14.27 1.08
C LEU A 377 30.09 14.09 1.73
N ASP A 378 30.90 13.15 1.24
CA ASP A 378 32.26 12.91 1.76
C ASP A 378 33.22 14.08 1.50
N LYS A 379 32.91 14.92 0.50
CA LYS A 379 33.66 16.13 0.16
C LYS A 379 33.12 17.38 0.83
N ASP A 380 32.06 17.26 1.64
CA ASP A 380 31.35 18.38 2.25
C ASP A 380 30.95 19.46 1.22
N ALA A 381 30.40 19.02 0.09
CA ALA A 381 30.03 19.90 -1.01
C ALA A 381 28.95 20.93 -0.61
N VAL A 382 28.94 22.07 -1.29
CA VAL A 382 27.89 23.10 -1.17
C VAL A 382 26.86 22.94 -2.29
N ASP A 383 25.65 23.46 -2.08
CA ASP A 383 24.53 23.46 -3.04
C ASP A 383 24.07 22.06 -3.48
N LEU A 384 24.32 21.02 -2.69
CA LEU A 384 24.11 19.63 -3.13
C LEU A 384 22.62 19.31 -3.45
N VAL A 385 21.68 19.84 -2.66
CA VAL A 385 20.25 19.69 -2.95
C VAL A 385 19.86 20.46 -4.21
N LYS A 386 20.40 21.67 -4.40
CA LYS A 386 20.16 22.48 -5.59
C LYS A 386 20.64 21.76 -6.86
N ASP A 387 21.84 21.18 -6.82
CA ASP A 387 22.38 20.36 -7.90
C ASP A 387 21.54 19.09 -8.16
N LEU A 388 20.99 18.48 -7.11
CA LEU A 388 20.13 17.30 -7.25
C LEU A 388 18.78 17.64 -7.88
N MET A 389 18.25 18.85 -7.60
CA MET A 389 16.98 19.37 -8.12
C MET A 389 17.07 19.91 -9.56
N ASP A 390 18.27 19.96 -10.17
CA ASP A 390 18.40 20.28 -11.60
C ASP A 390 17.60 19.28 -12.46
N GLU A 391 16.92 19.79 -13.48
CA GLU A 391 16.03 19.00 -14.36
C GLU A 391 16.71 17.77 -15.00
N LYS A 392 18.04 17.82 -15.16
CA LYS A 392 18.84 16.75 -15.79
C LYS A 392 19.36 15.73 -14.78
N ARG A 393 19.09 15.93 -13.48
CA ARG A 393 19.54 15.10 -12.37
C ARG A 393 18.39 14.23 -11.85
N ARG A 394 18.01 14.40 -10.58
CA ARG A 394 17.02 13.54 -9.92
C ARG A 394 16.09 14.32 -8.98
N PRO A 395 15.39 15.38 -9.46
CA PRO A 395 14.46 16.15 -8.65
C PRO A 395 13.34 15.28 -8.04
N SER A 396 12.99 14.17 -8.69
CA SER A 396 12.02 13.18 -8.20
C SER A 396 12.37 12.54 -6.85
N TYR A 397 13.58 12.77 -6.31
CA TYR A 397 13.94 12.36 -4.96
C TYR A 397 13.40 13.27 -3.86
N LEU A 398 12.95 14.51 -4.16
CA LEU A 398 12.50 15.46 -3.13
C LEU A 398 11.46 14.88 -2.16
N PRO A 399 10.37 14.22 -2.61
CA PRO A 399 9.40 13.62 -1.69
C PRO A 399 10.02 12.58 -0.74
N ARG A 400 11.01 11.81 -1.22
CA ARG A 400 11.69 10.78 -0.42
C ARG A 400 12.68 11.38 0.56
N ILE A 401 13.37 12.46 0.17
CA ILE A 401 14.25 13.24 1.05
C ILE A 401 13.44 13.80 2.23
N VAL A 402 12.32 14.48 1.93
CA VAL A 402 11.40 15.01 2.95
C VAL A 402 10.86 13.88 3.84
N GLN A 403 10.49 12.73 3.25
CA GLN A 403 10.02 11.58 4.01
C GLN A 403 11.09 11.00 4.95
N ALA A 404 12.35 10.96 4.53
CA ALA A 404 13.45 10.45 5.33
C ALA A 404 13.68 11.34 6.57
N TRP A 405 13.73 12.67 6.37
CA TRP A 405 13.83 13.65 7.46
C TRP A 405 12.68 13.54 8.47
N ARG A 406 11.44 13.47 7.98
CA ARG A 406 10.24 13.31 8.84
C ARG A 406 10.30 12.05 9.68
N ARG A 407 10.77 10.94 9.11
CA ARG A 407 10.90 9.68 9.84
C ARG A 407 12.02 9.74 10.88
N ASN A 408 13.13 10.39 10.57
CA ASN A 408 14.21 10.55 11.54
C ASN A 408 13.78 11.40 12.74
N TRP A 409 13.04 12.48 12.48
CA TRP A 409 12.39 13.27 13.52
C TRP A 409 11.47 12.42 14.41
N ILE A 410 10.63 11.58 13.80
CA ILE A 410 9.73 10.70 14.55
C ILE A 410 10.54 9.73 15.40
N VAL A 411 11.57 9.08 14.88
CA VAL A 411 12.38 8.10 15.62
C VAL A 411 13.13 8.72 16.80
N GLU A 412 13.76 9.89 16.65
CA GLU A 412 14.51 10.53 17.73
C GLU A 412 13.60 11.16 18.80
N SER A 413 12.42 11.66 18.43
CA SER A 413 11.43 12.16 19.39
C SER A 413 10.70 11.05 20.17
N CYS A 414 10.96 9.77 19.86
CA CYS A 414 10.41 8.63 20.60
C CYS A 414 11.19 8.26 21.86
N ASP A 415 12.45 8.68 22.01
CA ASP A 415 13.32 8.30 23.13
C ASP A 415 13.19 9.27 24.33
N THR A 416 12.47 10.38 24.16
CA THR A 416 12.14 11.32 25.23
C THR A 416 10.68 11.74 25.15
N ARG A 417 9.92 11.44 26.22
CA ARG A 417 8.49 11.72 26.45
C ARG A 417 7.88 12.88 25.64
N SER A 418 6.71 12.60 25.03
CA SER A 418 5.71 13.54 24.45
C SER A 418 5.85 13.85 22.95
N ARG A 419 5.14 13.09 22.09
CA ARG A 419 5.14 13.20 20.61
C ARG A 419 4.16 14.25 20.07
N SER A 420 4.51 14.91 18.96
CA SER A 420 3.67 15.83 18.17
C SER A 420 3.99 15.72 16.66
N HIS A 421 2.99 16.00 15.81
CA HIS A 421 2.77 15.47 14.45
C HIS A 421 3.25 16.26 13.21
N ARG A 422 3.24 15.53 12.06
CA ARG A 422 2.77 15.85 10.67
C ARG A 422 3.72 16.57 9.69
N LEU A 423 3.58 16.26 8.39
CA LEU A 423 2.85 17.05 7.37
C LEU A 423 2.71 16.30 6.03
N MET A 424 1.92 16.67 5.01
CA MET A 424 1.22 17.92 4.59
C MET A 424 -0.26 17.63 4.25
N ALA A 425 -0.99 18.65 3.76
CA ALA A 425 -2.45 18.82 3.57
C ALA A 425 -3.20 19.20 4.86
N ASN A 426 -4.07 20.19 4.94
CA ASN A 426 -4.03 21.53 4.38
C ASN A 426 -3.83 22.52 5.55
N LEU A 427 -3.07 23.60 5.34
CA LEU A 427 -2.93 24.69 6.31
C LEU A 427 -3.98 25.76 6.05
N THR A 428 -5.22 25.40 6.39
CA THR A 428 -6.24 26.34 6.85
C THR A 428 -7.07 25.64 7.91
N THR A 429 -7.38 26.41 8.95
CA THR A 429 -8.32 26.13 10.05
C THR A 429 -7.94 25.16 11.20
N THR A 430 -7.98 25.79 12.39
CA THR A 430 -8.39 25.29 13.71
C THR A 430 -7.39 24.52 14.60
N THR A 431 -6.79 25.27 15.51
CA THR A 431 -6.85 25.12 16.99
C THR A 431 -7.31 23.77 17.55
N GLY A 432 -6.46 23.15 18.36
CA GLY A 432 -6.84 22.01 19.19
C GLY A 432 -5.70 21.47 20.04
N CYS A 433 -5.21 22.25 20.99
CA CYS A 433 -4.43 21.78 22.15
C CYS A 433 -4.46 22.87 23.25
N VAL A 434 -5.61 23.04 23.90
CA VAL A 434 -5.69 23.62 25.25
C VAL A 434 -6.56 22.70 26.08
N GLY A 435 -5.96 22.09 27.10
CA GLY A 435 -6.63 21.35 28.17
C GLY A 435 -5.69 21.35 29.38
N LEU A 436 -5.70 22.46 30.13
CA LEU A 436 -6.28 22.56 31.47
C LEU A 436 -5.74 21.52 32.46
N LYS A 437 -4.82 21.98 33.33
CA LYS A 437 -4.74 21.53 34.72
C LYS A 437 -4.69 22.75 35.66
N SER A 438 -5.80 22.92 36.38
CA SER A 438 -6.00 23.51 37.72
C SER A 438 -5.51 24.93 38.01
N ALA A 439 -6.42 25.91 37.97
CA ALA A 439 -7.12 26.43 39.16
C ALA A 439 -8.49 26.96 38.74
#